data_AF-A0A534KB88-F1
#
_entry.id   AF-A0A534KB88-F1
#
_cell.length_a   1.000
_cell.length_b   1.000
_cell.length_c   1.000
_cell.angle_alpha   90.00
_cell.angle_beta   90.00
_cell.angle_gamma   90.00
#
_symmetry.space_group_name_H-M   'P 1'
#
loop_
_entity.id
_entity.type
_entity.pdbx_description
1 polymer ?
#
loop_
_entity_poly.entity_id
_entity_poly.type
_entity_poly.pdbx_seq_one_letter_code
_entity_poly.pdbx_strand_id
1 'polypeptide(L)'
;MSAAATPKPDGKKRAATPRSSKGSVIDVRHLVKVYGGRGQEEIKAVNDVSFSVDQGEFFGFLGPNGAGKTTVIRIITTLLAKTS
;
A
#
# COMPACT_ATOMS: atom_id res chain seq x y z
N MET A 1 7.62 -35.96 -11.52
CA MET A 1 7.83 -34.91 -10.49
C MET A 1 8.36 -33.68 -11.21
N SER A 2 7.51 -32.70 -11.50
CA SER A 2 7.89 -31.53 -12.31
C SER A 2 8.05 -30.32 -11.39
N ALA A 3 9.28 -29.85 -11.23
CA ALA A 3 9.59 -28.61 -10.54
C ALA A 3 9.32 -27.44 -11.50
N ALA A 4 8.23 -26.70 -11.27
CA ALA A 4 7.96 -25.47 -12.00
C ALA A 4 8.85 -24.35 -11.44
N ALA A 5 9.78 -23.87 -12.27
CA ALA A 5 10.58 -22.69 -12.00
C ALA A 5 9.68 -21.47 -11.79
N THR A 6 9.86 -20.75 -10.69
CA THR A 6 9.20 -19.47 -10.44
C THR A 6 9.79 -18.40 -11.38
N PRO A 7 8.97 -17.69 -12.17
CA PRO A 7 9.47 -16.62 -13.03
C PRO A 7 9.91 -15.40 -12.21
N LYS A 8 11.05 -14.83 -12.60
CA LYS A 8 11.64 -13.59 -12.07
C LYS A 8 10.83 -12.39 -12.60
N PRO A 9 10.57 -11.33 -11.81
CA PRO A 9 9.81 -10.19 -12.31
C PRO A 9 10.71 -9.28 -13.14
N ASP A 10 10.51 -9.31 -14.46
CA ASP A 10 11.10 -8.37 -15.41
C ASP A 10 10.41 -7.00 -15.33
N GLY A 11 11.20 -5.97 -15.05
CA GLY A 11 10.74 -4.59 -15.07
C GLY A 11 10.41 -4.14 -16.50
N LYS A 12 9.11 -3.97 -16.81
CA LYS A 12 8.57 -2.96 -17.75
C LYS A 12 7.03 -2.95 -17.73
N LYS A 13 6.50 -1.73 -17.53
CA LYS A 13 5.09 -1.28 -17.57
C LYS A 13 4.12 -2.14 -18.41
N ARG A 14 3.16 -2.78 -17.74
CA ARG A 14 1.78 -3.14 -18.18
C ARG A 14 1.03 -3.50 -16.88
N ALA A 15 -0.27 -3.38 -16.68
CA ALA A 15 -1.45 -2.82 -17.30
C ALA A 15 -2.49 -2.86 -16.14
N ALA A 16 -3.68 -2.26 -16.31
CA ALA A 16 -4.75 -2.25 -15.32
C ALA A 16 -4.85 -3.58 -14.53
N THR A 17 -4.82 -3.48 -13.19
CA THR A 17 -4.92 -4.61 -12.27
C THR A 17 -6.02 -5.57 -12.72
N PRO A 18 -5.76 -6.89 -12.77
CA PRO A 18 -6.80 -7.85 -13.10
C PRO A 18 -7.92 -7.67 -12.07
N ARG A 19 -9.08 -7.18 -12.53
CA ARG A 19 -10.29 -7.19 -11.72
C ARG A 19 -10.66 -8.66 -11.52
N SER A 20 -10.17 -9.24 -10.42
CA SER A 20 -10.72 -10.47 -9.88
C SER A 20 -12.24 -10.25 -9.73
N SER A 21 -13.02 -11.24 -10.15
CA SER A 21 -14.47 -11.24 -10.00
C SER A 21 -14.93 -11.24 -8.54
N LYS A 22 -13.99 -11.35 -7.58
CA LYS A 22 -14.21 -11.10 -6.16
C LYS A 22 -13.94 -9.63 -5.88
N GLY A 23 -14.97 -8.89 -5.47
CA GLY A 23 -14.85 -7.46 -5.18
C GLY A 23 -13.72 -7.14 -4.22
N SER A 24 -13.00 -6.05 -4.48
CA SER A 24 -11.99 -5.53 -3.56
C SER A 24 -12.64 -5.17 -2.22
N VAL A 25 -12.02 -5.64 -1.14
CA VAL A 25 -12.48 -5.39 0.24
C VAL A 25 -11.73 -4.22 0.89
N ILE A 26 -10.57 -3.86 0.35
CA ILE A 26 -9.80 -2.68 0.75
C ILE A 26 -9.38 -1.96 -0.53
N ASP A 27 -9.75 -0.69 -0.68
CA ASP A 27 -9.36 0.16 -1.80
C ASP A 27 -8.77 1.46 -1.25
N VAL A 28 -7.46 1.63 -1.43
CA VAL A 28 -6.70 2.80 -1.00
C VAL A 28 -6.24 3.55 -2.23
N ARG A 29 -6.56 4.84 -2.30
CA ARG A 29 -6.23 5.69 -3.44
C ARG A 29 -5.58 6.98 -2.96
N HIS A 30 -4.44 7.30 -3.57
CA HIS A 30 -3.69 8.54 -3.37
C HIS A 30 -3.47 8.91 -1.91
N LEU A 31 -3.21 7.90 -1.06
CA LEU A 31 -3.11 8.10 0.37
C LEU A 31 -1.87 8.91 0.71
N VAL A 32 -2.07 10.02 1.43
CA VAL A 32 -1.01 10.85 1.97
C VAL A 32 -1.17 10.97 3.48
N LYS A 33 -0.04 10.90 4.18
CA LYS A 33 0.06 11.25 5.59
C LYS A 33 1.28 12.12 5.82
N VAL A 34 1.01 13.31 6.31
CA VAL A 34 2.01 14.27 6.79
C VAL A 34 1.89 14.37 8.31
N TYR A 35 3.04 14.32 8.98
CA TYR A 35 3.19 14.69 10.38
C TYR A 35 3.96 16.01 10.48
N GLY A 36 3.77 16.74 11.57
CA GLY A 36 4.26 18.11 11.71
C GLY A 36 3.12 19.13 11.68
N GLY A 37 3.43 20.37 12.01
CA GLY A 37 2.47 21.47 12.16
C GLY A 37 3.20 22.80 12.33
N ARG A 38 2.46 23.90 12.58
CA ARG A 38 3.03 25.26 12.63
C ARG A 38 4.29 25.32 13.51
N GLY A 39 5.42 25.63 12.88
CA GLY A 39 6.72 25.75 13.53
C GLY A 39 7.58 24.48 13.58
N GLN A 40 7.14 23.37 12.99
CA GLN A 40 7.91 22.12 12.86
C GLN A 40 8.11 21.75 11.40
N GLU A 41 9.19 21.02 11.11
CA GLU A 41 9.43 20.44 9.80
C GLU A 41 8.34 19.39 9.48
N GLU A 42 7.76 19.48 8.29
CA GLU A 42 6.76 18.53 7.83
C GLU A 42 7.43 17.25 7.34
N ILE A 43 6.95 16.10 7.82
CA ILE A 43 7.43 14.79 7.44
C ILE A 43 6.31 14.04 6.71
N LYS A 44 6.51 13.79 5.41
CA LYS A 44 5.65 12.91 4.61
C LYS A 44 5.92 11.45 4.95
N ALA A 45 5.18 10.93 5.92
CA ALA A 45 5.28 9.51 6.31
C ALA A 45 4.63 8.56 5.31
N VAL A 46 3.65 9.03 4.55
CA VAL A 46 3.06 8.32 3.41
C VAL A 46 2.86 9.33 2.29
N ASN A 47 3.29 8.98 1.08
CA ASN A 47 3.26 9.88 -0.07
C ASN A 47 2.69 9.17 -1.30
N ASP A 48 1.41 9.44 -1.59
CA ASP A 48 0.69 8.96 -2.78
C ASP A 48 0.65 7.43 -2.93
N VAL A 49 0.28 6.74 -1.86
CA VAL A 49 0.14 5.27 -1.87
C VAL A 49 -1.24 4.87 -2.38
N SER A 50 -1.28 4.00 -3.38
CA SER A 50 -2.51 3.43 -3.92
C SER A 50 -2.38 1.91 -4.08
N PHE A 51 -3.35 1.16 -3.55
CA PHE A 51 -3.43 -0.29 -3.70
C PHE A 51 -4.86 -0.78 -3.43
N SER A 52 -5.17 -1.97 -3.92
CA SER A 52 -6.40 -2.69 -3.62
C SER A 52 -6.06 -4.06 -3.04
N VAL A 53 -6.91 -4.56 -2.14
CA VAL A 53 -6.84 -5.94 -1.63
C VAL A 53 -8.16 -6.63 -1.94
N ASP A 54 -8.07 -7.78 -2.58
CA ASP A 54 -9.22 -8.59 -2.95
C ASP A 54 -9.66 -9.52 -1.81
N GLN A 55 -10.91 -9.98 -1.87
CA GLN A 55 -11.42 -10.90 -0.86
C GLN A 55 -10.61 -12.22 -0.83
N GLY A 56 -10.04 -12.52 0.34
CA GLY A 56 -9.23 -13.72 0.56
C GLY A 56 -7.78 -13.60 0.09
N GLU A 57 -7.35 -12.41 -0.35
CA GLU A 57 -5.96 -12.14 -0.68
C GLU A 57 -5.10 -12.03 0.58
N PHE A 58 -3.91 -12.64 0.55
CA PHE A 58 -2.88 -12.42 1.56
C PHE A 58 -2.02 -11.22 1.16
N PHE A 59 -2.16 -10.12 1.89
CA PHE A 59 -1.47 -8.87 1.63
C PHE A 59 -0.56 -8.46 2.80
N GLY A 60 0.62 -7.92 2.51
CA GLY A 60 1.59 -7.51 3.53
C GLY A 60 2.47 -6.34 3.09
N PHE A 61 2.90 -5.53 4.05
CA PHE A 61 3.83 -4.42 3.83
C PHE A 61 5.26 -4.82 4.21
N LEU A 62 6.21 -4.63 3.30
CA LEU A 62 7.64 -4.86 3.54
C LEU A 62 8.45 -3.57 3.32
N GLY A 63 9.50 -3.38 4.11
CA GLY A 63 10.41 -2.24 3.98
C GLY A 63 11.17 -1.94 5.27
N PRO A 64 12.16 -1.02 5.24
CA PRO A 64 12.95 -0.64 6.41
C PRO A 64 12.11 0.12 7.45
N ASN A 65 12.68 0.32 8.64
CA ASN A 65 12.08 1.17 9.66
C ASN A 65 11.89 2.59 9.13
N GLY A 66 10.77 3.23 9.47
CA GLY A 66 10.42 4.56 8.97
C GLY A 66 9.73 4.61 7.60
N ALA A 67 9.63 3.50 6.86
CA ALA A 67 9.01 3.47 5.53
C ALA A 67 7.47 3.72 5.48
N GLY A 68 6.82 4.03 6.61
CA GLY A 68 5.39 4.33 6.64
C GLY A 68 4.44 3.14 6.76
N LYS A 69 4.93 1.89 6.87
CA LYS A 69 4.11 0.67 6.97
C LYS A 69 3.05 0.73 8.06
N THR A 70 3.46 0.99 9.30
CA THR A 70 2.55 1.11 10.45
C THR A 70 1.61 2.31 10.31
N THR A 71 2.06 3.39 9.66
CA THR A 71 1.22 4.56 9.37
C THR A 71 0.07 4.17 8.44
N VAL A 72 0.34 3.47 7.34
CA VAL A 72 -0.70 2.99 6.42
C VAL A 72 -1.65 2.02 7.13
N ILE A 73 -1.12 1.04 7.87
CA ILE A 73 -1.93 0.08 8.63
C ILE A 73 -2.88 0.80 9.59
N ARG A 74 -2.39 1.77 10.36
CA ARG A 74 -3.22 2.56 11.28
C ARG A 74 -4.30 3.37 10.56
N ILE A 75 -4.03 3.86 9.36
CA ILE A 75 -5.01 4.63 8.58
C ILE A 75 -6.12 3.71 8.08
N ILE A 76 -5.78 2.58 7.46
CA ILE A 76 -6.79 1.67 6.92
C ILE A 76 -7.62 0.98 8.02
N THR A 77 -7.07 0.86 9.24
CA THR A 77 -7.82 0.40 10.41
C THR A 77 -8.50 1.52 11.19
N THR A 78 -8.60 2.73 10.63
CA THR A 78 -9.26 3.90 11.22
C THR A 78 -8.69 4.41 12.55
N LEU A 79 -7.50 3.94 12.94
CA LEU A 79 -6.78 4.37 14.15
C LEU A 79 -6.02 5.70 13.96
N LEU A 80 -5.88 6.16 12.71
CA LEU A 80 -5.16 7.37 12.38
C LEU A 80 -5.83 8.08 11.19
N ALA A 81 -6.04 9.39 11.32
CA ALA A 81 -6.53 10.21 10.22
C ALA A 81 -5.46 10.38 9.13
N LYS A 82 -5.87 10.20 7.87
CA LYS A 82 -5.07 10.59 6.70
C LYS A 82 -4.98 12.12 6.58
N THR A 83 -3.99 12.61 5.83
CA THR A 83 -3.91 14.03 5.46
C THR A 83 -4.73 14.29 4.20
N SER A 84 -4.56 13.45 3.17
CA SER A 84 -5.38 13.45 1.96
C SER A 84 -5.53 12.06 1.38
#